data_AF-A0AAD6BE25-F1
#
_entry.id   AF-A0AAD6BE25-F1
#
_cell.length_a   1.000
_cell.length_b   1.000
_cell.length_c   1.000
_cell.angle_alpha   90.00
_cell.angle_beta   90.00
_cell.angle_gamma   90.00
#
_symmetry.space_group_name_H-M   'P 1'
#
loop_
_entity.id
_entity.type
_entity.pdbx_description
1 polymer ?
#
loop_
_entity_poly.entity_id
_entity_poly.type
_entity_poly.pdbx_seq_one_letter_code
_entity_poly.pdbx_strand_id
1 'polypeptide(L)'
;MSGRFSGVQARLKEGFPDSLFVHCANPSLDLVLQEVGREVSLVAETLNFVQGIATVIRIYGPNEGWSSAYPECRERNQSPINIVDQDTIISTEYQELTLEGFDAESSNKTSMKNTGKTVEVPWQVSVPVGFSAGLGSLASRGPSS
;
A
#
# COMPACT_ATOMS: atom_id res chain seq x y z
N MET A 1 -7.74 11.98 1.99
CA MET A 1 -8.14 13.36 2.34
C MET A 1 -7.12 13.89 3.34
N SER A 2 -6.09 14.60 2.88
CA SER A 2 -5.09 15.20 3.78
C SER A 2 -5.71 16.42 4.47
N GLY A 3 -5.79 16.38 5.79
CA GLY A 3 -6.35 17.46 6.60
C GLY A 3 -5.47 18.71 6.47
N ARG A 4 -5.95 19.71 5.75
CA ARG A 4 -5.43 21.08 5.87
C ARG A 4 -5.82 21.59 7.25
N PHE A 5 -4.85 21.72 8.15
CA PHE A 5 -5.00 22.44 9.41
C PHE A 5 -5.51 23.86 9.09
N SER A 6 -6.76 24.17 9.41
CA SER A 6 -7.36 25.47 9.12
C SER A 6 -8.28 25.91 10.27
N GLY A 7 -8.46 27.22 10.43
CA GLY A 7 -9.29 27.79 11.49
C GLY A 7 -8.69 27.66 12.90
N VAL A 8 -9.52 27.28 13.86
CA VAL A 8 -9.19 27.23 15.30
C VAL A 8 -7.98 26.33 15.60
N GLN A 9 -7.85 25.22 14.87
CA GLN A 9 -6.74 24.28 14.99
C GLN A 9 -5.38 24.89 14.60
N ALA A 10 -5.36 25.81 13.62
CA ALA A 10 -4.14 26.54 13.26
C ALA A 10 -3.75 27.56 14.34
N ARG A 11 -4.74 28.23 14.95
CA ARG A 11 -4.51 29.21 16.04
C ARG A 11 -4.09 28.56 17.36
N LEU A 12 -4.60 27.36 17.68
CA LEU A 12 -4.15 26.60 18.84
C LEU A 12 -2.70 26.12 18.70
N LYS A 13 -2.27 25.74 17.49
CA LYS A 13 -0.87 25.43 17.20
C LYS A 13 0.07 26.64 17.36
N GLU A 14 -0.40 27.85 17.06
CA GLU A 14 0.36 29.09 17.26
C GLU A 14 0.53 29.45 18.75
N GLY A 15 -0.51 29.22 19.58
CA GLY A 15 -0.47 29.50 21.02
C GLY A 15 0.10 28.36 21.88
N PHE A 16 -0.09 27.12 21.43
CA PHE A 16 0.28 25.89 22.13
C PHE A 16 0.87 24.91 21.10
N PRO A 17 2.20 24.99 20.82
CA PRO A 17 2.84 24.22 19.75
C PRO A 17 2.73 22.70 19.94
N ASP A 18 2.55 22.26 21.19
CA ASP A 18 2.41 20.86 21.60
C ASP A 18 0.95 20.36 21.59
N SER A 19 0.00 21.18 21.14
CA SER A 19 -1.40 20.75 21.02
C SER A 19 -1.55 19.60 19.99
N LEU A 20 -2.02 18.46 20.47
CA LEU A 20 -2.39 17.31 19.64
C LEU A 20 -3.85 17.42 19.19
N PHE A 21 -4.10 17.01 17.95
CA PHE A 21 -5.43 16.91 17.36
C PHE A 21 -5.62 15.50 16.82
N VAL A 22 -6.49 14.71 17.45
CA VAL A 22 -6.80 13.36 17.04
C VAL A 22 -7.99 13.42 16.07
N HIS A 23 -7.71 13.75 14.81
CA HIS A 23 -8.78 13.88 13.84
C HIS A 23 -9.48 12.52 13.63
N CYS A 24 -10.80 12.52 13.89
CA CYS A 24 -11.81 11.46 13.72
C CYS A 24 -12.30 10.69 14.96
N ALA A 25 -11.85 10.96 16.20
CA ALA A 25 -12.33 10.18 17.34
C ALA A 25 -13.56 10.79 18.05
N ASN A 26 -13.53 12.05 18.46
CA ASN A 26 -14.64 12.79 19.09
C ASN A 26 -14.07 14.17 19.49
N PRO A 27 -14.70 15.31 19.14
CA PRO A 27 -14.17 16.64 19.53
C PRO A 27 -14.04 16.83 21.06
N SER A 28 -14.88 16.17 21.86
CA SER A 28 -14.78 16.18 23.31
C SER A 28 -13.56 15.41 23.83
N LEU A 29 -13.09 14.41 23.08
CA LEU A 29 -11.88 13.66 23.44
C LEU A 29 -10.63 14.52 23.27
N ASP A 30 -10.55 15.34 22.20
CA ASP A 30 -9.44 16.26 21.99
C ASP A 30 -9.32 17.27 23.15
N LEU A 31 -10.45 17.79 23.65
CA LEU A 31 -10.47 18.73 24.78
C LEU A 31 -10.00 18.07 26.09
N VAL A 32 -10.44 16.83 26.36
CA VAL A 32 -10.01 16.07 27.54
C VAL A 32 -8.53 15.73 27.47
N LEU A 33 -8.01 15.34 26.30
CA LEU A 33 -6.60 15.07 26.10
C LEU A 33 -5.74 16.33 26.26
N GLN A 34 -6.25 17.50 25.85
CA GLN A 34 -5.59 18.78 26.07
C GLN A 34 -5.55 19.16 27.56
N GLU A 35 -6.65 18.98 28.29
CA GLU A 35 -6.70 19.27 29.73
C GLU A 35 -5.76 18.33 30.51
N VAL A 36 -5.88 17.02 30.28
CA VAL A 36 -5.04 16.02 30.97
C VAL A 36 -3.57 16.15 30.57
N GLY A 37 -3.27 16.46 29.32
CA GLY A 37 -1.90 16.73 28.87
C GLY A 37 -1.29 17.98 29.53
N ARG A 38 -2.12 18.97 29.89
CA ARG A 38 -1.67 20.16 30.63
C ARG A 38 -1.39 19.85 32.10
N GLU A 39 -2.18 18.97 32.71
CA GLU A 39 -2.04 18.59 34.12
C GLU A 39 -0.98 17.51 34.36
N VAL A 40 -0.74 16.64 33.38
CA VAL A 40 0.13 15.46 33.51
C VAL A 40 1.18 15.44 32.40
N SER A 41 2.43 15.77 32.74
CA SER A 41 3.55 15.82 31.78
C SER A 41 3.79 14.50 31.06
N LEU A 42 3.62 13.36 31.75
CA LEU A 42 3.74 12.03 31.16
C LEU A 42 2.76 11.82 29.99
N VAL A 43 1.54 12.35 30.10
CA VAL A 43 0.52 12.25 29.05
C VAL A 43 0.94 13.09 27.85
N ALA A 44 1.39 14.33 28.07
CA ALA A 44 1.91 15.19 27.00
C ALA A 44 3.12 14.56 26.27
N GLU A 45 4.10 14.04 27.01
CA GLU A 45 5.28 13.38 26.45
C GLU A 45 4.89 12.16 25.61
N THR A 46 3.98 11.33 26.12
CA THR A 46 3.50 10.14 25.40
C THR A 46 2.78 10.52 24.11
N LEU A 47 1.90 11.53 24.16
CA LEU A 47 1.18 12.01 22.98
C LEU A 47 2.15 12.61 21.94
N ASN A 48 3.14 13.38 22.37
CA ASN A 48 4.18 13.91 21.48
C ASN A 48 5.02 12.81 20.84
N PHE A 49 5.38 11.78 21.60
CA PHE A 49 6.08 10.62 21.07
C PHE A 49 5.24 9.88 20.01
N VAL A 50 3.97 9.62 20.30
CA VAL A 50 3.01 9.01 19.35
C VAL A 50 2.86 9.88 18.10
N GLN A 51 2.75 11.21 18.26
CA GLN A 51 2.70 12.15 17.14
C GLN A 51 3.98 12.13 16.30
N GLY A 52 5.14 12.00 16.94
CA GLY A 52 6.44 11.82 16.27
C GLY A 52 6.46 10.56 15.42
N ILE A 53 6.06 9.42 15.98
CA ILE A 53 5.96 8.15 15.24
C ILE A 53 4.96 8.26 14.09
N ALA A 54 3.78 8.83 14.32
CA ALA A 54 2.76 9.02 13.30
C ALA A 54 3.29 9.87 12.13
N THR A 55 4.09 10.89 12.44
CA THR A 55 4.73 11.75 11.43
C THR A 55 5.75 10.97 10.60
N VAL A 56 6.60 10.15 11.23
CA VAL A 56 7.56 9.28 10.54
C VAL A 56 6.84 8.30 9.61
N ILE A 57 5.80 7.63 10.11
CA ILE A 57 4.97 6.71 9.31
C ILE A 57 4.34 7.45 8.12
N ARG A 58 3.88 8.69 8.31
CA ARG A 58 3.29 9.47 7.21
C ARG A 58 4.32 9.85 6.15
N ILE A 59 5.51 10.28 6.55
CA ILE A 59 6.58 10.74 5.65
C ILE A 59 7.20 9.59 4.85
N TYR A 60 7.29 8.39 5.40
CA TYR A 60 7.86 7.22 4.70
C TYR A 60 6.82 6.18 4.28
N GLY A 61 5.54 6.47 4.54
CA GLY A 61 4.43 5.56 4.28
C GLY A 61 3.83 5.73 2.88
N PRO A 62 2.87 4.85 2.54
CA PRO A 62 2.29 4.74 1.20
C PRO A 62 1.50 5.97 0.75
N ASN A 63 0.85 6.68 1.68
CA ASN A 63 -0.10 7.74 1.33
C ASN A 63 0.57 9.03 0.81
N GLU A 64 1.71 9.40 1.39
CA GLU A 64 2.40 10.65 1.05
C GLU A 64 3.87 10.40 0.73
N GLY A 65 4.55 9.61 1.57
CA GLY A 65 5.97 9.31 1.42
C GLY A 65 6.34 8.66 0.10
N TRP A 66 5.66 7.57 -0.27
CA TRP A 66 5.98 6.83 -1.50
C TRP A 66 5.79 7.71 -2.73
N SER A 67 4.66 8.43 -2.80
CA SER A 67 4.37 9.33 -3.92
C SER A 67 5.36 10.49 -4.09
N SER A 68 6.09 10.87 -3.03
CA SER A 68 7.12 11.90 -3.10
C SER A 68 8.41 11.42 -3.76
N ALA A 69 8.74 10.13 -3.61
CA ALA A 69 9.93 9.52 -4.21
C ALA A 69 9.62 8.80 -5.54
N TYR A 70 8.41 8.29 -5.67
CA TYR A 70 7.89 7.49 -6.77
C TYR A 70 6.50 8.05 -7.18
N PRO A 71 6.46 9.06 -8.06
CA PRO A 71 5.21 9.74 -8.45
C PRO A 71 4.12 8.81 -8.98
N GLU A 72 4.51 7.68 -9.58
CA GLU A 72 3.63 6.63 -10.09
C GLU A 72 2.73 6.04 -9.00
N CYS A 73 3.15 6.05 -7.73
CA CYS A 73 2.34 5.56 -6.60
C CYS A 73 1.08 6.40 -6.34
N ARG A 74 0.94 7.56 -6.97
CA ARG A 74 -0.24 8.45 -6.86
C ARG A 74 -1.15 8.41 -8.09
N GLU A 75 -0.82 7.59 -9.09
CA GLU A 75 -1.64 7.47 -10.29
C GLU A 75 -3.00 6.80 -10.02
N ARG A 76 -3.88 6.74 -11.03
CA ARG A 76 -5.25 6.24 -10.85
C ARG A 76 -5.34 4.71 -10.78
N ASN A 77 -4.46 4.01 -11.46
CA ASN A 77 -4.54 2.56 -11.65
C ASN A 77 -3.61 1.82 -10.69
N GLN A 78 -3.82 2.03 -9.38
CA GLN A 78 -3.00 1.42 -8.34
C GLN A 78 -3.60 0.09 -7.87
N SER A 79 -2.73 -0.79 -7.39
CA SER A 79 -3.08 -1.99 -6.63
C SER A 79 -2.65 -1.84 -5.17
N PRO A 80 -3.28 -2.55 -4.22
CA PRO A 80 -4.42 -3.46 -4.40
C PRO A 80 -5.76 -2.72 -4.55
N ILE A 81 -6.75 -3.41 -5.10
CA ILE A 81 -8.16 -2.95 -5.14
C ILE A 81 -9.06 -3.95 -4.42
N ASN A 82 -10.24 -3.47 -3.99
CA ASN A 82 -11.31 -4.36 -3.54
C ASN A 82 -12.05 -4.91 -4.76
N ILE A 83 -12.10 -6.23 -4.92
CA ILE A 83 -12.86 -6.88 -5.99
C ILE A 83 -14.24 -7.23 -5.43
N VAL A 84 -15.27 -6.52 -5.90
CA VAL A 84 -16.66 -6.77 -5.54
C VAL A 84 -17.25 -7.70 -6.59
N ASP A 85 -17.54 -8.94 -6.21
CA ASP A 85 -18.00 -10.01 -7.11
C ASP A 85 -19.17 -9.58 -8.01
N GLN A 86 -20.14 -8.84 -7.44
CA GLN A 86 -21.33 -8.36 -8.16
C GLN A 86 -21.02 -7.33 -9.26
N ASP A 87 -19.91 -6.61 -9.15
CA ASP A 87 -19.46 -5.60 -10.12
C ASP A 87 -18.47 -6.19 -11.14
N THR A 88 -18.13 -7.49 -11.02
CA THR A 88 -17.24 -8.15 -11.97
C THR A 88 -17.94 -8.40 -13.31
N ILE A 89 -17.17 -8.31 -14.40
CA ILE A 89 -17.67 -8.60 -15.74
C ILE A 89 -17.27 -10.03 -16.08
N ILE A 90 -18.27 -10.89 -16.30
CA ILE A 90 -18.05 -12.25 -16.79
C ILE A 90 -17.74 -12.17 -18.28
N SER A 91 -16.59 -12.74 -18.65
CA SER A 91 -16.07 -12.74 -20.00
C SER A 91 -15.83 -14.18 -20.43
N THR A 92 -16.44 -14.57 -21.55
CA THR A 92 -16.33 -15.92 -22.12
C THR A 92 -15.19 -16.03 -23.12
N GLU A 93 -14.58 -14.90 -23.47
CA GLU A 93 -13.46 -14.81 -24.41
C GLU A 93 -12.10 -15.08 -23.77
N TYR A 94 -12.03 -15.21 -22.44
CA TYR A 94 -10.80 -15.59 -21.76
C TYR A 94 -10.46 -17.06 -22.01
N GLN A 95 -9.20 -17.27 -22.37
CA GLN A 95 -8.64 -18.60 -22.50
C GLN A 95 -8.30 -19.16 -21.13
N GLU A 96 -8.40 -20.48 -21.00
CA GLU A 96 -7.97 -21.18 -19.81
C GLU A 96 -6.46 -20.98 -19.59
N LEU A 97 -6.07 -20.75 -18.34
CA LEU A 97 -4.68 -20.60 -17.96
C LEU A 97 -3.99 -21.97 -18.01
N THR A 98 -3.07 -22.16 -18.95
CA THR A 98 -2.23 -23.35 -19.00
C THR A 98 -0.88 -23.10 -18.32
N LEU A 99 -0.59 -23.92 -17.32
CA LEU A 99 0.60 -23.83 -16.48
C LEU A 99 1.58 -24.93 -16.89
N GLU A 100 2.73 -24.54 -17.45
CA GLU A 100 3.77 -25.50 -17.84
C GLU A 100 4.87 -25.57 -16.78
N GLY A 101 5.19 -26.77 -16.32
CA GLY A 101 6.29 -27.01 -15.38
C GLY A 101 6.02 -26.60 -13.93
N PHE A 102 4.79 -26.16 -13.60
CA PHE A 102 4.35 -25.88 -12.22
C PHE A 102 4.21 -27.13 -11.35
N ASP A 103 4.01 -28.30 -11.96
CA ASP A 103 3.92 -29.59 -11.25
C ASP A 103 5.28 -30.19 -10.92
N ALA A 104 6.37 -29.63 -11.43
CA ALA A 104 7.72 -30.11 -11.20
C ALA A 104 8.26 -29.59 -9.85
N GLU A 105 9.07 -30.42 -9.19
CA GLU A 105 9.75 -29.99 -7.96
C GLU A 105 10.69 -28.80 -8.23
N SER A 106 10.66 -27.83 -7.30
CA SER A 106 11.59 -26.70 -7.32
C SER A 106 13.03 -27.18 -7.16
N SER A 107 13.99 -26.48 -7.78
CA SER A 107 15.41 -26.82 -7.62
C SER A 107 15.85 -26.69 -6.17
N ASN A 108 16.81 -27.52 -5.74
CA ASN A 108 17.50 -27.38 -4.46
C ASN A 108 18.30 -26.06 -4.31
N LYS A 109 18.42 -25.28 -5.39
CA LYS A 109 18.99 -23.93 -5.38
C LYS A 109 17.96 -22.84 -5.02
N THR A 110 16.68 -23.18 -4.98
CA THR A 110 15.62 -22.27 -4.52
C THR A 110 15.92 -21.88 -3.07
N SER A 111 15.89 -20.58 -2.79
CA SER A 111 16.17 -20.04 -1.46
C SER A 111 15.10 -19.05 -1.05
N MET A 112 15.09 -18.66 0.22
CA MET A 112 14.19 -17.64 0.75
C MET A 112 15.03 -16.54 1.38
N LYS A 113 14.70 -15.29 1.07
CA LYS A 113 15.41 -14.10 1.57
C LYS A 113 14.44 -13.15 2.24
N ASN A 114 14.67 -12.85 3.51
CA ASN A 114 13.98 -11.75 4.19
C ASN A 114 14.62 -10.41 3.79
N THR A 115 13.84 -9.52 3.18
CA THR A 115 14.28 -8.19 2.73
C THR A 115 14.08 -7.09 3.77
N GLY A 116 13.53 -7.43 4.94
CA GLY A 116 13.07 -6.49 5.96
C GLY A 116 11.70 -5.87 5.65
N LYS A 117 11.12 -6.17 4.48
CA LYS A 117 9.76 -5.75 4.06
C LYS A 117 8.88 -6.93 3.69
N THR A 118 9.45 -7.98 3.10
CA THR A 118 8.78 -9.22 2.74
C THR A 118 9.77 -10.37 2.72
N VAL A 119 9.29 -11.59 2.48
CA VAL A 119 10.11 -12.75 2.13
C VAL A 119 10.06 -12.92 0.62
N GLU A 120 11.22 -12.83 -0.02
CA GLU A 120 11.40 -13.05 -1.45
C GLU A 120 11.84 -14.50 -1.68
N VAL A 121 11.17 -15.18 -2.62
CA VAL A 121 11.51 -16.54 -3.04
C VAL A 121 11.91 -16.49 -4.53
N PRO A 122 13.20 -16.29 -4.85
CA PRO A 122 13.66 -16.36 -6.22
C PRO A 122 13.41 -17.76 -6.78
N TRP A 123 12.58 -17.84 -7.80
CA TRP A 123 12.13 -19.10 -8.34
C TRP A 123 13.20 -19.69 -9.27
N GLN A 124 13.70 -20.87 -8.92
CA GLN A 124 14.70 -21.60 -9.71
C GLN A 124 14.19 -23.01 -9.96
N VAL A 125 14.00 -23.35 -11.23
CA VAL A 125 13.40 -24.62 -11.63
C VAL A 125 14.39 -25.43 -12.44
N SER A 126 14.26 -26.74 -12.32
CA SER A 126 15.04 -27.70 -13.12
C SER A 126 14.47 -27.88 -14.54
N VAL A 127 13.25 -27.40 -14.81
CA VAL A 127 12.55 -27.48 -16.10
C VAL A 127 12.11 -26.09 -16.58
N PRO A 128 11.92 -25.86 -17.90
CA PRO A 128 11.30 -24.64 -18.39
C PRO A 128 9.91 -24.47 -17.80
N VAL A 129 9.61 -23.27 -17.33
CA VAL A 129 8.28 -22.91 -16.84
C VAL A 129 7.72 -21.80 -17.69
N GLY A 130 6.49 -22.01 -18.13
CA GLY A 130 5.81 -21.15 -19.06
C GLY A 130 4.37 -20.93 -18.63
N PHE A 131 3.86 -19.77 -19.00
CA PHE A 131 2.44 -19.51 -19.06
C PHE A 131 2.10 -19.36 -20.52
N SER A 132 1.17 -20.18 -21.00
CA SER A 132 0.57 -20.00 -22.31
C SER A 132 -0.87 -19.58 -22.12
N ALA A 133 -1.28 -18.56 -22.87
CA ALA A 133 -2.66 -18.37 -23.26
C ALA A 133 -2.65 -18.72 -24.75
N GLY A 134 -3.21 -19.88 -25.10
CA GLY A 134 -3.16 -20.43 -26.46
C GLY A 134 -3.43 -19.40 -27.56
N LEU A 135 -2.41 -19.04 -28.34
CA LEU A 135 -2.66 -18.39 -29.64
C LEU A 135 -3.48 -19.36 -30.49
N GLY A 136 -4.75 -19.02 -30.73
CA GLY A 136 -5.43 -19.48 -31.94
C GLY A 136 -4.52 -19.13 -33.12
N SER A 137 -4.10 -20.15 -33.86
CA SER A 137 -3.17 -20.04 -34.98
C SER A 137 -3.67 -18.99 -35.97
N LEU A 138 -3.12 -17.78 -35.92
CA LEU A 138 -3.24 -16.84 -37.02
C LEU A 138 -2.17 -17.26 -38.03
N ALA A 139 -2.56 -18.16 -38.94
CA ALA A 139 -1.75 -18.48 -40.11
C ALA A 139 -1.53 -17.17 -40.88
N SER A 140 -0.31 -16.61 -40.77
CA SER A 140 0.15 -15.54 -41.63
C SER A 140 0.26 -16.09 -43.05
N ARG A 141 -0.80 -15.93 -43.84
CA ARG A 141 -0.70 -15.96 -45.30
C ARG A 141 0.26 -14.82 -45.69
N GLY A 142 1.49 -15.18 -46.05
CA GLY A 142 2.39 -14.27 -46.74
C GLY A 142 1.76 -13.81 -48.07
N PRO A 143 2.03 -12.58 -48.53
CA PRO A 143 1.53 -12.13 -49.81
C PRO A 143 2.18 -12.96 -50.93
N SER A 144 1.33 -13.57 -51.74
CA SER A 144 1.68 -14.02 -53.07
C SER A 144 1.88 -12.80 -53.98
N SER A 145 2.96 -12.85 -54.75
CA SER A 145 3.37 -11.95 -55.86
C SER A 145 4.25 -10.76 -55.48
#